data_AF-A0AAE4CZ17-F1
#
_entry.id   AF-A0AAE4CZ17-F1
#
_cell.length_a   1.000
_cell.length_b   1.000
_cell.length_c   1.000
_cell.angle_alpha   90.00
_cell.angle_beta   90.00
_cell.angle_gamma   90.00
#
_symmetry.space_group_name_H-M   'P 1'
#
loop_
_entity.id
_entity.type
_entity.pdbx_description
1 polymer ?
#
loop_
_entity_poly.entity_id
_entity_poly.type
_entity_poly.pdbx_seq_one_letter_code
_entity_poly.pdbx_strand_id
1 'polypeptide(L)' 'MDAQPPQPSKPEADEAERRAAQLHHEMSRAPIGSKERRFLRRAAERARKRAEAERRES' A
#
# COMPACT_ATOMS: atom_id res chain seq x y z
N MET A 1 0.18 -31.32 16.90
CA MET A 1 -0.30 -29.93 16.78
C MET A 1 0.90 -29.11 16.36
N ASP A 2 1.09 -28.94 15.06
CA ASP A 2 2.26 -28.29 14.49
C ASP A 2 1.96 -26.80 14.30
N ALA A 3 2.47 -25.96 15.20
CA ALA A 3 2.45 -24.52 15.06
C ALA A 3 3.55 -24.14 14.05
N GLN A 4 3.15 -23.90 12.80
CA GLN A 4 4.04 -23.37 11.77
C GLN A 4 4.51 -21.96 12.21
N PRO A 5 5.83 -21.70 12.29
CA PRO A 5 6.33 -20.37 12.64
C PRO A 5 5.88 -19.37 11.56
N PRO A 6 5.48 -18.13 11.92
CA PRO A 6 5.08 -17.13 10.94
C PRO A 6 6.28 -16.84 10.04
N GLN A 7 6.17 -17.19 8.77
CA GLN A 7 7.22 -16.87 7.80
C GLN A 7 7.38 -15.34 7.74
N PRO A 8 8.61 -14.82 7.77
CA PRO A 8 8.84 -13.39 7.66
C PRO A 8 8.31 -12.93 6.31
N SER A 9 7.24 -12.14 6.36
CA SER A 9 6.69 -11.48 5.18
C SER A 9 7.80 -10.63 4.57
N LYS A 10 8.00 -10.73 3.25
CA LYS A 10 9.10 -10.09 2.54
C LYS A 10 9.10 -8.58 2.89
N PRO A 11 10.20 -8.00 3.39
CA PRO A 11 10.23 -6.63 3.92
C PRO A 11 9.87 -5.58 2.85
N GLU A 12 10.08 -5.88 1.57
CA GLU A 12 9.76 -4.97 0.45
C GLU A 12 8.25 -4.86 0.19
N ALA A 13 7.50 -5.96 0.33
CA ALA A 13 6.05 -5.95 0.19
C ALA A 13 5.39 -5.10 1.30
N ASP A 14 6.00 -5.08 2.49
CA ASP A 14 5.55 -4.26 3.61
C ASP A 14 5.77 -2.75 3.35
N GLU A 15 6.81 -2.36 2.62
CA GLU A 15 7.08 -0.95 2.32
C GLU A 15 6.03 -0.36 1.36
N ALA A 16 5.67 -1.09 0.30
CA ALA A 16 4.66 -0.65 -0.66
C ALA A 16 3.27 -0.54 0.00
N GLU A 17 2.94 -1.48 0.90
CA GLU A 17 1.69 -1.48 1.66
C GLU A 17 1.63 -0.32 2.67
N ARG A 18 2.72 -0.06 3.39
CA ARG A 18 2.86 1.12 4.27
C ARG A 18 2.72 2.42 3.51
N ARG A 19 3.34 2.53 2.33
CA ARG A 19 3.23 3.71 1.45
C ARG A 19 1.78 3.95 1.01
N ALA A 20 1.07 2.88 0.63
CA ALA A 20 -0.34 2.98 0.25
C ALA A 20 -1.21 3.46 1.42
N ALA A 21 -1.00 2.93 2.63
CA ALA A 21 -1.71 3.36 3.83
C ALA A 21 -1.44 4.85 4.16
N GLN A 22 -0.18 5.31 4.04
CA GLN A 22 0.19 6.70 4.25
C GLN A 22 -0.51 7.64 3.26
N LEU A 23 -0.52 7.29 1.97
CA LEU A 23 -1.21 8.08 0.93
C LEU A 23 -2.72 8.14 1.16
N HIS A 24 -3.33 7.05 1.66
CA HIS A 24 -4.75 7.05 2.06
C HIS A 24 -5.00 7.98 3.27
N HIS A 25 -4.11 8.00 4.25
CA HIS A 25 -4.20 8.90 5.39
C HIS A 25 -4.10 10.37 4.95
N GLU A 26 -3.13 10.72 4.10
CA GLU A 26 -3.01 12.06 3.52
C GLU A 26 -4.25 12.43 2.71
N MET A 27 -4.81 11.49 1.93
CA MET A 27 -6.03 11.71 1.15
C MET A 27 -7.25 12.03 2.03
N SER A 28 -7.32 11.49 3.25
CA SER A 28 -8.41 11.79 4.21
C SER A 28 -8.36 13.24 4.72
N ARG A 29 -7.18 13.86 4.70
CA ARG A 29 -6.95 15.25 5.11
C ARG A 29 -7.11 16.23 3.94
N ALA A 30 -7.01 15.75 2.70
CA ALA A 30 -7.13 16.57 1.51
C ALA A 30 -8.61 16.95 1.22
N PRO A 31 -8.88 18.19 0.76
CA PRO A 31 -10.25 18.62 0.46
C PRO A 31 -10.94 17.78 -0.62
N ILE A 32 -12.25 17.56 -0.46
CA ILE A 32 -13.05 16.80 -1.43
C ILE A 32 -13.05 17.56 -2.78
N GLY A 33 -12.79 16.83 -3.87
CA GLY A 33 -12.74 17.40 -5.22
C GLY A 33 -11.41 18.10 -5.58
N SER A 34 -10.47 18.23 -4.64
CA SER A 34 -9.18 18.88 -4.92
C SER A 34 -8.32 18.06 -5.91
N LYS A 35 -7.44 18.76 -6.63
CA LYS A 35 -6.43 18.13 -7.50
C LYS A 35 -5.50 17.22 -6.69
N GLU A 36 -5.12 17.67 -5.49
CA GLU A 36 -4.29 16.92 -4.55
C GLU A 36 -4.93 15.60 -4.14
N ARG A 37 -6.23 15.59 -3.78
CA ARG A 37 -6.94 14.37 -3.41
C ARG A 37 -7.00 13.37 -4.57
N ARG A 38 -7.19 13.85 -5.81
CA ARG A 38 -7.14 13.00 -7.01
C ARG A 38 -5.73 12.44 -7.26
N PHE A 39 -4.69 13.22 -7.00
CA PHE A 39 -3.30 12.78 -7.11
C PHE A 39 -2.99 11.69 -6.07
N LEU A 40 -3.30 11.93 -4.80
CA LEU A 40 -3.08 10.98 -3.70
C LEU A 40 -3.81 9.66 -3.94
N ARG A 41 -5.05 9.71 -4.45
CA ARG A 41 -5.79 8.49 -4.84
C ARG A 41 -5.04 7.67 -5.89
N ARG A 42 -4.59 8.31 -6.98
CA ARG A 42 -3.81 7.65 -8.04
C ARG A 42 -2.47 7.10 -7.52
N ALA A 43 -1.81 7.83 -6.62
CA ALA A 43 -0.56 7.39 -6.01
C ALA A 43 -0.77 6.15 -5.13
N ALA A 44 -1.83 6.12 -4.32
CA ALA A 44 -2.17 4.97 -3.48
C ALA A 44 -2.53 3.74 -4.32
N GLU A 45 -3.32 3.91 -5.39
CA GLU A 45 -3.63 2.86 -6.36
C GLU A 45 -2.35 2.29 -6.99
N ARG A 46 -1.39 3.15 -7.36
CA ARG A 46 -0.12 2.72 -7.93
C ARG A 46 0.75 1.95 -6.93
N ALA A 47 0.80 2.40 -5.68
CA ALA A 47 1.54 1.70 -4.62
C ALA A 47 0.93 0.31 -4.35
N ARG A 48 -0.40 0.20 -4.28
CA ARG A 48 -1.10 -1.09 -4.14
C ARG A 48 -0.81 -2.03 -5.29
N LYS A 49 -0.90 -1.55 -6.53
CA LYS A 49 -0.61 -2.37 -7.72
C LYS A 49 0.83 -2.90 -7.72
N ARG A 50 1.78 -2.13 -7.20
CA ARG A 50 3.17 -2.57 -7.06
C ARG A 50 3.30 -3.68 -6.02
N ALA A 51 2.68 -3.51 -4.85
CA ALA A 51 2.63 -4.54 -3.82
C ALA A 51 1.98 -5.83 -4.33
N GLU A 52 0.90 -5.74 -5.12
CA GLU A 52 0.25 -6.91 -5.74
C GLU A 52 1.15 -7.60 -6.77
N ALA A 53 1.88 -6.84 -7.61
CA ALA A 53 2.81 -7.40 -8.58
C ALA A 53 3.97 -8.13 -7.88
N GLU A 54 4.55 -7.52 -6.85
CA GLU A 54 5.61 -8.12 -6.04
C GLU A 54 5.12 -9.39 -5.33
N ARG A 55 3.88 -9.42 -4.82
CA ARG A 55 3.26 -10.64 -4.26
C ARG A 55 3.03 -11.73 -5.30
N ARG A 56 2.78 -11.38 -6.56
CA ARG A 56 2.51 -12.34 -7.64
C ARG A 56 3.78 -12.96 -8.21
N GLU A 57 4.88 -12.22 -8.19
CA GLU A 57 6.22 -12.71 -8.59
C GLU A 57 6.95 -13.44 -7.45
N SER A 58 6.31 -13.51 -6.27
CA SER A 58 6.90 -13.99 -5.01
C SER A 58 6.65 -15.45 -4.67
#